data_AF-A0A1V5T5U7-F1
#
_entry.id   AF-A0A1V5T5U7-F1
#
_cell.length_a   1.000
_cell.length_b   1.000
_cell.length_c   1.000
_cell.angle_alpha   90.00
_cell.angle_beta   90.00
_cell.angle_gamma   90.00
#
_symmetry.space_group_name_H-M   'P 1'
#
loop_
_entity.id
_entity.type
_entity.pdbx_description
1 polymer ?
#
loop_
_entity_poly.entity_id
_entity_poly.type
_entity_poly.pdbx_seq_one_letter_code
_entity_poly.pdbx_strand_id
1 'polypeptide(L)'
;MKLTGRGISLSSVVVACLLFAATAQASPLDEGYAMERSGNLEGAAKFFCGYSQTNLSDKKWAPESLVKCARLLDSLADSFTERAEKKCYWSGGGDPTCMQREAAALNSQYGPGSFEYVHAIVYIPYTGVHYKTLMSKYPGSKYAQEADFYLLLRELVGHPDNVFPRVKAYLARHPKGEWHRKGLLLWARVNEDVWYVHRKWSWVLFNYQISPEELLIRSEPYRQEALRTYKILMKDSNTFEGQAAAREYAVLNDNRDDSVVYSIVNDSSPGTLAAWGIEAPRPQRPAEGTSVPQSQIPQISSPKGTAAPSATPGDGGAYRKAPSVPKRWD
;
A
#
# COMPACT_ATOMS: atom_id res chain seq x y z
N MET A 1 -29.19 20.65 74.32
CA MET A 1 -30.16 19.56 74.07
C MET A 1 -31.02 19.97 72.88
N LYS A 2 -31.06 19.12 71.84
CA LYS A 2 -31.96 19.10 70.67
C LYS A 2 -31.92 20.24 69.64
N LEU A 3 -31.52 19.81 68.44
CA LEU A 3 -31.74 20.40 67.13
C LEU A 3 -33.24 20.51 66.79
N THR A 4 -33.63 21.63 66.19
CA THR A 4 -34.75 21.72 65.24
C THR A 4 -34.30 22.54 64.03
N GLY A 5 -34.52 21.99 62.83
CA GLY A 5 -33.85 22.39 61.61
C GLY A 5 -34.37 23.65 60.91
N ARG A 6 -33.59 24.08 59.91
CA ARG A 6 -34.03 24.86 58.76
C ARG A 6 -33.38 24.26 57.51
N GLY A 7 -34.22 24.02 56.51
CA GLY A 7 -33.93 23.24 55.31
C GLY A 7 -32.80 23.80 54.47
N ILE A 8 -31.94 22.89 54.02
CA ILE A 8 -31.05 23.13 52.90
C ILE A 8 -31.88 22.86 51.65
N SER A 9 -32.16 23.95 50.91
CA SER A 9 -32.81 23.92 49.62
C SER A 9 -32.11 22.94 48.68
N LEU A 10 -32.88 22.03 48.09
CA LEU A 10 -32.50 21.03 47.09
C LEU A 10 -32.05 21.63 45.73
N SER A 11 -31.69 22.91 45.67
CA SER A 11 -31.40 23.62 44.42
C SER A 11 -29.92 23.75 44.09
N SER A 12 -29.01 23.19 44.90
CA SER A 12 -27.56 23.39 44.72
C SER A 12 -26.77 22.17 44.24
N VAL A 13 -27.42 21.09 43.80
CA VAL A 13 -26.73 19.84 43.37
C VAL A 13 -26.81 19.58 41.86
N VAL A 14 -27.51 20.39 41.06
CA VAL A 14 -27.67 20.14 39.61
C VAL A 14 -26.75 20.98 38.71
N VAL A 15 -25.99 21.94 39.25
CA VAL A 15 -25.05 22.76 38.45
C VAL A 15 -23.58 22.43 38.78
N ALA A 16 -23.27 21.13 38.87
CA ALA A 16 -21.89 20.64 38.93
C ALA A 16 -21.63 19.45 37.99
N CYS A 17 -22.57 19.13 37.09
CA CYS A 17 -22.40 18.11 36.05
C CYS A 17 -22.27 18.70 34.62
N LEU A 18 -22.08 20.01 34.46
CA LEU A 18 -22.10 20.69 33.15
C LEU A 18 -20.76 21.34 32.73
N LEU A 19 -19.61 20.87 33.23
CA LEU A 19 -18.29 21.43 32.83
C LEU A 19 -17.22 20.40 32.43
N PHE A 20 -17.62 19.18 32.07
CA PHE A 20 -16.75 18.26 31.33
C PHE A 20 -17.42 17.76 30.05
N ALA A 21 -18.07 18.67 29.31
CA ALA A 21 -18.13 18.50 27.87
C ALA A 21 -16.71 18.76 27.35
N ALA A 22 -15.88 17.72 27.34
CA ALA A 22 -14.68 17.73 26.52
C ALA A 22 -15.15 18.05 25.11
N THR A 23 -14.95 19.30 24.67
CA THR A 23 -15.15 19.66 23.27
C THR A 23 -14.21 18.75 22.49
N ALA A 24 -14.75 17.70 21.88
CA ALA A 24 -14.04 16.93 20.88
C ALA A 24 -13.71 17.93 19.77
N GLN A 25 -12.52 18.52 19.82
CA GLN A 25 -12.02 19.36 18.75
C GLN A 25 -12.00 18.47 17.52
N ALA A 26 -12.78 18.86 16.51
CA ALA A 26 -12.77 18.23 15.20
C ALA A 26 -11.31 18.08 14.76
N SER A 27 -10.93 16.88 14.35
CA SER A 27 -9.58 16.66 13.86
C SER A 27 -9.42 17.48 12.59
N PRO A 28 -8.29 18.17 12.38
CA PRO A 28 -8.01 18.80 11.10
C PRO A 28 -7.94 17.79 9.96
N LEU A 29 -7.98 16.49 10.25
CA LEU A 29 -7.98 15.39 9.29
C LEU A 29 -9.39 14.85 8.96
N ASP A 30 -10.45 15.34 9.62
CA ASP A 30 -11.82 14.80 9.49
C ASP A 30 -12.36 14.83 8.06
N GLU A 31 -12.03 15.87 7.29
CA GLU A 31 -12.41 15.98 5.88
C GLU A 31 -11.74 14.89 5.02
N GLY A 32 -10.45 14.64 5.22
CA GLY A 32 -9.73 13.54 4.56
C GLY A 32 -10.34 12.17 4.87
N TYR A 33 -10.73 11.93 6.13
CA TYR A 33 -11.43 10.70 6.50
C TYR A 33 -12.84 10.61 5.91
N ALA A 34 -13.55 11.72 5.74
CA ALA A 34 -14.84 11.73 5.07
C ALA A 34 -14.70 11.34 3.59
N MET A 35 -13.68 11.87 2.90
CA MET A 35 -13.38 11.50 1.52
C MET A 35 -13.02 10.02 1.39
N GLU A 36 -12.16 9.49 2.27
CA GLU A 36 -11.79 8.07 2.31
C GLU A 36 -13.02 7.17 2.49
N ARG A 37 -13.89 7.49 3.46
CA ARG A 37 -15.13 6.74 3.72
C ARG A 37 -16.12 6.78 2.56
N SER A 38 -16.19 7.89 1.83
CA SER A 38 -17.06 8.04 0.65
C SER A 38 -16.53 7.31 -0.60
N GLY A 39 -15.31 6.76 -0.56
CA GLY A 39 -14.66 6.14 -1.71
C GLY A 39 -13.94 7.14 -2.63
N ASN A 40 -13.89 8.43 -2.28
CA ASN A 40 -13.10 9.42 -2.99
C ASN A 40 -11.62 9.35 -2.58
N LEU A 41 -10.96 8.25 -2.96
CA LEU A 41 -9.58 7.95 -2.55
C LEU A 41 -8.56 8.97 -3.08
N GLU A 42 -8.73 9.45 -4.32
CA GLU A 42 -7.84 10.49 -4.88
C GLU A 42 -8.01 11.83 -4.20
N GLY A 43 -9.25 12.20 -3.85
CA GLY A 43 -9.54 13.40 -3.05
C GLY A 43 -8.93 13.29 -1.66
N ALA A 44 -9.11 12.16 -0.99
CA ALA A 44 -8.49 11.88 0.30
C ALA A 44 -6.96 11.96 0.23
N ALA A 45 -6.35 11.37 -0.81
CA ALA A 45 -4.90 11.43 -1.02
C ALA A 45 -4.44 12.88 -1.17
N LYS A 46 -5.11 13.67 -2.03
CA LYS A 46 -4.79 15.07 -2.24
C LYS A 46 -4.88 15.87 -0.93
N PHE A 47 -5.92 15.63 -0.14
CA PHE A 47 -6.10 16.26 1.16
C PHE A 47 -4.95 15.95 2.12
N PHE A 48 -4.67 14.66 2.35
CA PHE A 48 -3.65 14.24 3.32
C PHE A 48 -2.23 14.65 2.88
N CYS A 49 -1.91 14.55 1.58
CA CYS A 49 -0.62 14.98 1.06
C CYS A 49 -0.48 16.50 1.21
N GLY A 50 -1.50 17.28 0.83
CA GLY A 50 -1.50 18.74 0.97
C GLY A 50 -1.38 19.23 2.42
N TYR A 51 -2.10 18.58 3.36
CA TYR A 51 -1.98 18.89 4.78
C TYR A 51 -0.56 18.64 5.30
N SER A 52 0.03 17.48 4.97
CA SER A 52 1.37 17.13 5.42
C SER A 52 2.48 18.04 4.88
N GLN A 53 2.31 18.56 3.66
CA GLN A 53 3.25 19.51 3.06
C GLN A 53 3.18 20.89 3.72
N THR A 54 1.97 21.35 4.05
CA THR A 54 1.74 22.69 4.62
C THR A 54 1.99 22.72 6.13
N ASN A 55 1.80 21.61 6.84
CA ASN A 55 1.84 21.53 8.31
C ASN A 55 2.93 20.58 8.82
N LEU A 56 4.08 20.48 8.14
CA LEU A 56 5.18 19.57 8.53
C LEU A 56 5.84 19.92 9.88
N SER A 57 5.48 21.02 10.54
CA SER A 57 5.88 21.29 11.92
C SER A 57 4.92 20.69 12.96
N ASP A 58 3.71 20.27 12.55
CA ASP A 58 2.70 19.69 13.44
C ASP A 58 3.05 18.24 13.81
N LYS A 59 3.63 18.07 15.00
CA LYS A 59 4.02 16.75 15.52
C LYS A 59 2.84 15.83 15.85
N LYS A 60 1.61 16.36 15.95
CA LYS A 60 0.42 15.60 16.31
C LYS A 60 -0.24 14.99 15.07
N TRP A 61 -0.49 15.80 14.05
CA TRP A 61 -1.32 15.38 12.91
C TRP A 61 -0.52 15.13 11.63
N ALA A 62 0.63 15.76 11.43
CA ALA A 62 1.42 15.53 10.23
C ALA A 62 1.92 14.07 10.08
N PRO A 63 2.34 13.35 11.14
CA PRO A 63 2.71 11.93 10.99
C PRO A 63 1.55 11.07 10.48
N GLU A 64 0.34 11.30 10.99
CA GLU A 64 -0.86 10.58 10.56
C GLU A 64 -1.25 10.95 9.12
N SER A 65 -1.17 12.22 8.77
CA SER A 65 -1.43 12.68 7.41
C SER A 65 -0.42 12.11 6.41
N LEU A 66 0.86 12.03 6.77
CA LEU A 66 1.90 11.42 5.93
C LEU A 66 1.65 9.95 5.67
N VAL A 67 1.37 9.15 6.72
CA VAL A 67 1.13 7.71 6.53
C VAL A 67 -0.16 7.47 5.73
N LYS A 68 -1.19 8.30 5.91
CA LYS A 68 -2.45 8.21 5.15
C LYS A 68 -2.27 8.58 3.68
N CYS A 69 -1.59 9.68 3.41
CA CYS A 69 -1.17 10.05 2.05
C CYS A 69 -0.41 8.89 1.40
N ALA A 70 0.62 8.36 2.07
CA ALA A 70 1.45 7.30 1.53
C ALA A 70 0.66 6.02 1.18
N ARG A 71 -0.18 5.53 2.10
CA ARG A 71 -1.02 4.33 1.89
C ARG A 71 -1.99 4.50 0.72
N LEU A 72 -2.60 5.67 0.59
CA LEU A 72 -3.52 5.96 -0.51
C LEU A 72 -2.77 6.00 -1.84
N LEU A 73 -1.60 6.63 -1.90
CA LEU A 73 -0.78 6.67 -3.12
C LEU A 73 -0.25 5.30 -3.51
N ASP A 74 0.15 4.44 -2.55
CA ASP A 74 0.48 3.04 -2.82
C ASP A 74 -0.71 2.32 -3.48
N SER A 75 -1.93 2.50 -2.96
CA SER A 75 -3.14 1.85 -3.50
C SER A 75 -3.60 2.39 -4.86
N LEU A 76 -3.22 3.62 -5.21
CA LEU A 76 -3.65 4.29 -6.43
C LEU A 76 -2.61 4.21 -7.57
N ALA A 77 -1.36 3.83 -7.28
CA ALA A 77 -0.25 3.85 -8.23
C ALA A 77 -0.54 3.06 -9.52
N ASP A 78 -1.14 1.88 -9.41
CA ASP A 78 -1.50 1.06 -10.58
C ASP A 78 -2.56 1.74 -11.44
N SER A 79 -3.59 2.32 -10.81
CA SER A 79 -4.64 3.09 -11.51
C SER A 79 -4.06 4.32 -12.22
N PHE A 80 -3.13 5.02 -11.57
CA PHE A 80 -2.42 6.14 -12.19
C PHE A 80 -1.60 5.70 -13.41
N THR A 81 -0.87 4.59 -13.29
CA THR A 81 -0.13 4.03 -14.42
C THR A 81 -1.09 3.64 -15.55
N GLU A 82 -2.16 2.89 -15.27
CA GLU A 82 -3.11 2.43 -16.28
C GLU A 82 -3.74 3.61 -17.03
N ARG A 83 -4.11 4.68 -16.33
CA ARG A 83 -4.64 5.90 -16.97
C ARG A 83 -3.59 6.60 -17.82
N ALA A 84 -2.35 6.70 -17.35
CA ALA A 84 -1.25 7.30 -18.10
C ALA A 84 -0.94 6.47 -19.36
N GLU A 85 -0.88 5.15 -19.25
CA GLU A 85 -0.66 4.23 -20.38
C GLU A 85 -1.74 4.39 -21.45
N LYS A 86 -3.02 4.39 -21.04
CA LYS A 86 -4.16 4.62 -21.93
C LYS A 86 -4.02 5.92 -22.71
N LYS A 87 -3.65 6.99 -22.02
CA LYS A 87 -3.49 8.32 -22.61
C LYS A 87 -2.27 8.41 -23.52
N CYS A 88 -1.16 7.78 -23.17
CA CYS A 88 0.12 7.95 -23.85
C CYS A 88 0.37 6.96 -24.98
N TYR A 89 -0.16 5.73 -24.88
CA TYR A 89 0.14 4.65 -25.84
C TYR A 89 -1.06 4.18 -26.64
N TRP A 90 -2.28 4.24 -26.11
CA TRP A 90 -3.43 3.60 -26.77
C TRP A 90 -4.04 4.46 -27.88
N SER A 91 -3.74 5.76 -27.92
CA SER A 91 -4.19 6.69 -28.96
C SER A 91 -3.26 6.82 -30.17
N GLY A 92 -2.34 5.87 -30.36
CA GLY A 92 -1.51 5.75 -31.58
C GLY A 92 -0.36 6.77 -31.62
N GLY A 93 0.78 6.42 -31.03
CA GLY A 93 1.99 7.23 -31.11
C GLY A 93 3.07 6.89 -30.08
N GLY A 94 2.67 6.23 -28.99
CA GLY A 94 3.55 5.62 -27.98
C GLY A 94 4.80 6.39 -27.63
N ASP A 95 4.64 7.45 -26.82
CA ASP A 95 5.72 8.38 -26.50
C ASP A 95 6.14 8.26 -25.02
N PRO A 96 7.36 7.76 -24.71
CA PRO A 96 7.92 7.75 -23.36
C PRO A 96 7.90 9.11 -22.65
N THR A 97 8.03 10.21 -23.40
CA THR A 97 8.01 11.56 -22.82
C THR A 97 6.61 11.97 -22.37
N CYS A 98 5.55 11.35 -22.90
CA CYS A 98 4.19 11.49 -22.37
C CYS A 98 4.09 10.91 -20.96
N MET A 99 4.57 9.67 -20.73
CA MET A 99 4.56 9.06 -19.39
C MET A 99 5.35 9.86 -18.38
N GLN A 100 6.50 10.39 -18.79
CA GLN A 100 7.33 11.25 -17.93
C GLN A 100 6.58 12.54 -17.53
N ARG A 101 5.77 13.11 -18.42
CA ARG A 101 4.91 14.26 -18.12
C ARG A 101 3.77 13.88 -17.16
N GLU A 102 3.18 12.71 -17.30
CA GLU A 102 2.16 12.21 -16.35
C GLU A 102 2.76 12.02 -14.95
N ALA A 103 3.96 11.42 -14.83
CA ALA A 103 4.65 11.31 -13.55
C ALA A 103 4.97 12.70 -12.94
N ALA A 104 5.37 13.68 -13.76
CA ALA A 104 5.59 15.05 -13.32
C ALA A 104 4.29 15.74 -12.83
N ALA A 105 3.16 15.50 -13.50
CA ALA A 105 1.87 16.01 -13.07
C ALA A 105 1.44 15.42 -11.71
N LEU A 106 1.62 14.12 -11.51
CA LEU A 106 1.38 13.47 -10.22
C LEU A 106 2.29 14.05 -9.13
N ASN A 107 3.56 14.30 -9.42
CA ASN A 107 4.49 14.97 -8.49
C ASN A 107 4.04 16.39 -8.13
N SER A 108 3.52 17.15 -9.09
CA SER A 108 2.96 18.49 -8.80
C SER A 108 1.74 18.42 -7.89
N GLN A 109 0.97 17.34 -7.94
CA GLN A 109 -0.26 17.18 -7.16
C GLN A 109 -0.02 16.61 -5.76
N TYR A 110 0.88 15.63 -5.66
CA TYR A 110 1.07 14.85 -4.43
C TYR A 110 2.39 15.13 -3.72
N GLY A 111 3.29 15.89 -4.33
CA GLY A 111 4.56 16.31 -3.74
C GLY A 111 5.76 15.88 -4.58
N PRO A 112 6.86 16.66 -4.57
CA PRO A 112 8.06 16.34 -5.34
C PRO A 112 8.59 14.94 -5.04
N GLY A 113 8.87 14.18 -6.11
CA GLY A 113 9.43 12.84 -6.01
C GLY A 113 8.47 11.78 -5.49
N SER A 114 7.16 12.05 -5.42
CA SER A 114 6.14 11.05 -5.09
C SER A 114 6.09 9.90 -6.10
N PHE A 115 6.32 10.20 -7.39
CA PHE A 115 6.26 9.25 -8.48
C PHE A 115 7.48 9.40 -9.38
N GLU A 116 7.92 8.29 -9.95
CA GLU A 116 8.95 8.24 -10.99
C GLU A 116 8.44 7.45 -12.18
N TYR A 117 8.95 7.73 -13.38
CA TYR A 117 8.64 6.92 -14.55
C TYR A 117 9.74 5.90 -14.81
N VAL A 118 9.40 4.62 -14.78
CA VAL A 118 10.32 3.51 -15.07
C VAL A 118 10.13 3.06 -16.50
N HIS A 119 10.93 3.64 -17.41
CA HIS A 119 10.84 3.39 -18.85
C HIS A 119 10.95 1.90 -19.23
N ALA A 120 11.78 1.13 -18.53
CA ALA A 120 12.02 -0.28 -18.83
C ALA A 120 10.76 -1.16 -18.77
N ILE A 121 9.77 -0.78 -17.95
CA ILE A 121 8.52 -1.53 -17.74
C ILE A 121 7.27 -0.67 -17.95
N VAL A 122 7.44 0.55 -18.47
CA VAL A 122 6.35 1.52 -18.74
C VAL A 122 5.46 1.79 -17.51
N TYR A 123 6.06 1.79 -16.31
CA TYR A 123 5.34 1.90 -15.03
C TYR A 123 5.59 3.24 -14.33
N ILE A 124 4.61 3.76 -13.59
CA ILE A 124 4.75 4.94 -12.74
C ILE A 124 4.57 4.53 -11.27
N PRO A 125 5.60 3.96 -10.61
CA PRO A 125 5.52 3.61 -9.19
C PRO A 125 5.42 4.86 -8.31
N TYR A 126 4.62 4.78 -7.26
CA TYR A 126 4.80 5.63 -6.08
C TYR A 126 6.18 5.33 -5.47
N THR A 127 6.94 6.30 -4.97
CA THR A 127 8.34 6.09 -4.53
C THR A 127 8.49 5.82 -3.03
N GLY A 128 7.42 5.99 -2.25
CA GLY A 128 7.48 5.96 -0.79
C GLY A 128 8.00 7.25 -0.14
N VAL A 129 8.12 8.37 -0.88
CA VAL A 129 8.71 9.62 -0.35
C VAL A 129 8.09 10.08 0.96
N HIS A 130 6.76 9.95 1.14
CA HIS A 130 6.09 10.37 2.36
C HIS A 130 6.43 9.48 3.57
N TYR A 131 6.68 8.17 3.36
CA TYR A 131 7.23 7.32 4.42
C TYR A 131 8.66 7.76 4.78
N LYS A 132 9.49 8.11 3.79
CA LYS A 132 10.85 8.62 4.05
C LYS A 132 10.80 9.93 4.86
N THR A 133 9.89 10.83 4.52
CA THR A 133 9.65 12.06 5.27
C THR A 133 9.19 11.76 6.70
N LEU A 134 8.25 10.82 6.87
CA LEU A 134 7.77 10.40 8.18
C LEU A 134 8.91 9.87 9.05
N MET A 135 9.73 8.97 8.49
CA MET A 135 10.89 8.40 9.18
C MET A 135 11.94 9.44 9.55
N SER A 136 12.16 10.44 8.68
CA SER A 136 13.14 11.49 8.94
C SER A 136 12.66 12.52 9.96
N LYS A 137 11.40 12.97 9.88
CA LYS A 137 10.86 14.06 10.70
C LYS A 137 10.21 13.58 11.99
N TYR A 138 9.66 12.38 12.00
CA TYR A 138 8.91 11.81 13.12
C TYR A 138 9.29 10.34 13.41
N PRO A 139 10.58 10.05 13.63
CA PRO A 139 11.06 8.69 13.89
C PRO A 139 10.44 8.05 15.14
N GLY A 140 9.97 8.85 16.10
CA GLY A 140 9.29 8.38 17.31
C GLY A 140 7.77 8.27 17.18
N SER A 141 7.18 8.53 16.01
CA SER A 141 5.73 8.41 15.83
C SER A 141 5.29 6.94 15.87
N LYS A 142 4.05 6.70 16.27
CA LYS A 142 3.44 5.34 16.24
C LYS A 142 3.41 4.72 14.83
N TYR A 143 3.59 5.52 13.79
CA TYR A 143 3.59 5.11 12.38
C TYR A 143 5.00 4.83 11.84
N ALA A 144 6.07 5.04 12.62
CA ALA A 144 7.43 4.88 12.13
C ALA A 144 7.75 3.42 11.76
N GLN A 145 7.37 2.45 12.59
CA GLN A 145 7.64 1.04 12.29
C GLN A 145 6.90 0.54 11.05
N GLU A 146 5.69 1.07 10.85
CA GLU A 146 4.89 0.87 9.65
C GLU A 146 5.57 1.44 8.41
N ALA A 147 5.97 2.70 8.47
CA ALA A 147 6.62 3.39 7.36
C ALA A 147 7.93 2.69 6.95
N ASP A 148 8.75 2.28 7.93
CA ASP A 148 9.98 1.51 7.68
C ASP A 148 9.66 0.15 7.02
N PHE A 149 8.57 -0.51 7.42
CA PHE A 149 8.17 -1.78 6.80
C PHE A 149 7.74 -1.60 5.34
N TYR A 150 6.92 -0.60 5.01
CA TYR A 150 6.57 -0.34 3.61
C TYR A 150 7.78 0.04 2.78
N LEU A 151 8.70 0.84 3.32
CA LEU A 151 9.94 1.16 2.61
C LEU A 151 10.76 -0.11 2.35
N LEU A 152 10.87 -1.01 3.34
CA LEU A 152 11.51 -2.30 3.17
C LEU A 152 10.86 -3.11 2.03
N LEU A 153 9.52 -3.19 1.97
CA LEU A 153 8.81 -3.93 0.92
C LEU A 153 9.15 -3.42 -0.49
N ARG A 154 9.39 -2.12 -0.64
CA ARG A 154 9.77 -1.48 -1.92
C ARG A 154 11.24 -1.74 -2.29
N GLU A 155 12.02 -2.20 -1.34
CA GLU A 155 13.45 -2.49 -1.46
C GLU A 155 13.72 -4.01 -1.51
N LEU A 156 12.72 -4.84 -1.81
CA LEU A 156 12.89 -6.30 -1.92
C LEU A 156 13.30 -6.78 -3.33
N VAL A 157 13.51 -5.86 -4.27
CA VAL A 157 13.94 -6.21 -5.64
C VAL A 157 15.38 -6.71 -5.65
N GLY A 158 15.59 -7.90 -6.23
CA GLY A 158 16.91 -8.41 -6.58
C GLY A 158 17.39 -9.64 -5.79
N HIS A 159 18.71 -9.86 -5.79
CA HIS A 159 19.32 -11.08 -5.25
C HIS A 159 19.13 -11.23 -3.73
N PRO A 160 18.99 -12.47 -3.18
CA PRO A 160 18.86 -12.73 -1.74
C PRO A 160 19.93 -12.05 -0.87
N ASP A 161 21.17 -11.96 -1.37
CA ASP A 161 22.28 -11.30 -0.66
C ASP A 161 22.04 -9.80 -0.41
N ASN A 162 21.16 -9.16 -1.17
CA ASN A 162 20.75 -7.78 -0.95
C ASN A 162 19.52 -7.69 -0.04
N VAL A 163 18.61 -8.65 -0.17
CA VAL A 163 17.33 -8.66 0.55
C VAL A 163 17.50 -9.06 2.01
N PHE A 164 18.20 -10.15 2.30
CA PHE A 164 18.37 -10.66 3.68
C PHE A 164 18.98 -9.62 4.63
N PRO A 165 20.06 -8.88 4.28
CA PRO A 165 20.59 -7.84 5.16
C PRO A 165 19.59 -6.73 5.47
N ARG A 166 18.73 -6.35 4.51
CA ARG A 166 17.71 -5.31 4.71
C ARG A 166 16.64 -5.75 5.70
N VAL A 167 16.11 -6.97 5.52
CA VAL A 167 15.12 -7.55 6.46
C VAL A 167 15.73 -7.73 7.85
N LYS A 168 16.97 -8.22 7.94
CA LYS A 168 17.67 -8.37 9.21
C LYS A 168 17.89 -7.04 9.92
N ALA A 169 18.27 -5.99 9.18
CA ALA A 169 18.44 -4.65 9.72
C ALA A 169 17.11 -4.07 10.22
N TYR A 170 16.01 -4.30 9.50
CA TYR A 170 14.66 -3.92 9.93
C TYR A 170 14.27 -4.60 11.25
N LEU A 171 14.43 -5.92 11.33
CA LEU A 171 14.12 -6.71 12.54
C LEU A 171 14.94 -6.27 13.75
N ALA A 172 16.19 -5.85 13.54
CA ALA A 172 17.04 -5.32 14.59
C ALA A 172 16.56 -3.94 15.10
N ARG A 173 16.05 -3.08 14.21
CA ARG A 173 15.48 -1.77 14.58
C ARG A 173 14.14 -1.90 15.30
N HIS A 174 13.31 -2.86 14.90
CA HIS A 174 11.96 -3.07 15.43
C HIS A 174 11.82 -4.48 16.02
N PRO A 175 12.28 -4.73 17.26
CA PRO A 175 12.39 -6.09 17.81
C PRO A 175 11.08 -6.65 18.40
N LYS A 176 9.99 -5.87 18.41
CA LYS A 176 8.70 -6.23 19.04
C LYS A 176 7.53 -5.53 18.35
N GLY A 177 6.31 -6.06 18.57
CA GLY A 177 5.06 -5.46 18.09
C GLY A 177 4.55 -6.09 16.79
N GLU A 178 3.46 -5.53 16.27
CA GLU A 178 2.82 -6.00 15.04
C GLU A 178 3.78 -5.94 13.84
N TRP A 179 4.43 -4.80 13.65
CA TRP A 179 5.36 -4.59 12.55
C TRP A 179 6.60 -5.48 12.62
N HIS A 180 7.05 -5.82 13.83
CA HIS A 180 8.06 -6.88 14.02
C HIS A 180 7.56 -8.25 13.53
N ARG A 181 6.32 -8.63 13.87
CA ARG A 181 5.73 -9.89 13.38
C ARG A 181 5.62 -9.90 11.86
N LYS A 182 5.22 -8.79 11.24
CA LYS A 182 5.21 -8.66 9.76
C LYS A 182 6.62 -8.78 9.17
N GLY A 183 7.63 -8.20 9.83
CA GLY A 183 9.04 -8.39 9.47
C GLY A 183 9.52 -9.85 9.60
N LEU A 184 9.09 -10.57 10.64
CA LEU A 184 9.40 -11.99 10.81
C LEU A 184 8.70 -12.85 9.75
N LEU A 185 7.46 -12.50 9.39
CA LEU A 185 6.74 -13.17 8.31
C LEU A 185 7.47 -12.97 6.98
N LEU A 186 7.93 -11.75 6.70
CA LEU A 186 8.74 -11.46 5.53
C LEU A 186 10.05 -12.26 5.55
N TRP A 187 10.74 -12.33 6.69
CA TRP A 187 11.95 -13.14 6.82
C TRP A 187 11.71 -14.62 6.49
N ALA A 188 10.61 -15.20 6.99
CA ALA A 188 10.25 -16.58 6.68
C ALA A 188 9.97 -16.77 5.18
N ARG A 189 9.20 -15.87 4.58
CA ARG A 189 8.84 -15.91 3.15
C ARG A 189 10.04 -15.71 2.21
N VAL A 190 11.00 -14.84 2.55
CA VAL A 190 12.25 -14.72 1.77
C VAL A 190 13.03 -16.03 1.81
N ASN A 191 13.11 -16.69 2.95
CA ASN A 191 13.76 -17.99 3.06
C ASN A 191 13.01 -19.06 2.23
N GLU A 192 11.68 -19.04 2.26
CA GLU A 192 10.86 -19.95 1.45
C GLU A 192 11.03 -19.73 -0.06
N ASP A 193 10.99 -18.48 -0.53
CA ASP A 193 11.24 -18.12 -1.93
C ASP A 193 12.62 -18.64 -2.39
N VAL A 194 13.66 -18.45 -1.57
CA VAL A 194 15.03 -18.91 -1.90
C VAL A 194 15.09 -20.43 -1.95
N TRP A 195 14.49 -21.12 -0.98
CA TRP A 195 14.39 -22.58 -1.01
C TRP A 195 13.70 -23.07 -2.29
N TYR A 196 12.59 -22.44 -2.65
CA TYR A 196 11.82 -22.77 -3.85
C TYR A 196 12.62 -22.57 -5.14
N VAL A 197 13.24 -21.38 -5.30
CA VAL A 197 14.13 -21.07 -6.42
C VAL A 197 15.24 -22.11 -6.51
N HIS A 198 15.85 -22.45 -5.37
CA HIS A 198 16.91 -23.46 -5.34
C HIS A 198 16.44 -24.84 -5.84
N ARG A 199 15.21 -25.22 -5.50
CA ARG A 199 14.65 -26.52 -5.81
C ARG A 199 14.11 -26.66 -7.24
N LYS A 200 13.56 -25.59 -7.82
CA LYS A 200 12.85 -25.63 -9.11
C LYS A 200 13.59 -24.96 -10.27
N TRP A 201 14.39 -23.94 -10.00
CA TRP A 201 14.90 -23.03 -11.04
C TRP A 201 16.43 -23.05 -11.19
N SER A 202 17.15 -23.66 -10.25
CA SER A 202 18.63 -23.62 -10.22
C SER A 202 19.36 -24.38 -11.32
N TRP A 203 18.68 -25.27 -12.04
CA TRP A 203 19.29 -25.92 -13.22
C TRP A 203 19.71 -24.86 -14.25
N VAL A 204 19.00 -23.73 -14.32
CA VAL A 204 19.34 -22.55 -15.12
C VAL A 204 20.43 -21.69 -14.45
N LEU A 205 20.38 -21.51 -13.12
CA LEU A 205 21.32 -20.65 -12.38
C LEU A 205 22.77 -21.16 -12.38
N PHE A 206 22.97 -22.47 -12.48
CA PHE A 206 24.30 -23.09 -12.47
C PHE A 206 24.69 -23.73 -13.81
N ASN A 207 23.99 -23.40 -14.90
CA ASN A 207 24.30 -23.86 -16.25
C ASN A 207 24.55 -25.40 -16.32
N TYR A 208 23.70 -26.18 -15.64
CA TYR A 208 23.79 -27.64 -15.51
C TYR A 208 25.03 -28.21 -14.78
N GLN A 209 25.83 -27.38 -14.11
CA GLN A 209 27.08 -27.81 -13.44
C GLN A 209 26.89 -28.34 -12.01
N ILE A 210 25.69 -28.26 -11.46
CA ILE A 210 25.37 -28.70 -10.09
C ILE A 210 24.34 -29.82 -10.15
N SER A 211 24.52 -30.84 -9.31
CA SER A 211 23.57 -31.96 -9.24
C SER A 211 22.27 -31.56 -8.52
N PRO A 212 21.13 -32.22 -8.80
CA PRO A 212 19.90 -32.02 -8.04
C PRO A 212 20.07 -32.25 -6.53
N GLU A 213 20.92 -33.18 -6.11
CA GLU A 213 21.21 -33.43 -4.68
C GLU A 213 21.96 -32.28 -4.02
N GLU A 214 22.93 -31.70 -4.71
CA GLU A 214 23.64 -30.50 -4.22
C GLU A 214 22.70 -29.29 -4.08
N LEU A 215 21.70 -29.17 -4.95
CA LEU A 215 20.65 -28.14 -4.82
C LEU A 215 19.81 -28.36 -3.58
N LEU A 216 19.41 -29.60 -3.30
CA LEU A 216 18.65 -29.92 -2.09
C LEU A 216 19.44 -29.56 -0.83
N ILE A 217 20.71 -29.96 -0.77
CA ILE A 217 21.61 -29.67 0.38
C ILE A 217 21.77 -28.15 0.58
N ARG A 218 21.96 -27.38 -0.50
CA ARG A 218 22.09 -25.92 -0.42
C ARG A 218 20.80 -25.21 -0.05
N SER A 219 19.66 -25.77 -0.45
CA SER A 219 18.33 -25.17 -0.20
C SER A 219 17.82 -25.41 1.22
N GLU A 220 18.15 -26.56 1.84
CA GLU A 220 17.54 -26.99 3.09
C GLU A 220 17.73 -26.03 4.28
N PRO A 221 18.88 -25.33 4.44
CA PRO A 221 19.03 -24.32 5.49
C PRO A 221 17.94 -23.23 5.44
N TYR A 222 17.54 -22.81 4.23
CA TYR A 222 16.49 -21.80 4.06
C TYR A 222 15.13 -22.36 4.45
N ARG A 223 14.82 -23.61 4.08
CA ARG A 223 13.57 -24.27 4.52
C ARG A 223 13.48 -24.36 6.04
N GLN A 224 14.55 -24.80 6.69
CA GLN A 224 14.60 -24.94 8.14
C GLN A 224 14.42 -23.58 8.83
N GLU A 225 15.03 -22.53 8.30
CA GLU A 225 14.92 -21.18 8.82
C GLU A 225 13.50 -20.59 8.66
N ALA A 226 12.85 -20.82 7.53
CA ALA A 226 11.45 -20.45 7.31
C ALA A 226 10.53 -21.18 8.29
N LEU A 227 10.63 -22.52 8.39
CA LEU A 227 9.85 -23.35 9.31
C LEU A 227 10.05 -22.93 10.78
N ARG A 228 11.29 -22.61 11.17
CA ARG A 228 11.61 -22.13 12.52
C ARG A 228 10.90 -20.80 12.79
N THR A 229 10.95 -19.88 11.84
CA THR A 229 10.31 -18.57 11.99
C THR A 229 8.79 -18.65 11.99
N TYR A 230 8.19 -19.49 11.14
CA TYR A 230 6.75 -19.75 11.17
C TYR A 230 6.30 -20.32 12.52
N LYS A 231 7.03 -21.28 13.09
CA LYS A 231 6.75 -21.80 14.44
C LYS A 231 6.75 -20.73 15.53
N ILE A 232 7.58 -19.69 15.38
CA ILE A 232 7.59 -18.56 16.32
C ILE A 232 6.28 -17.76 16.18
N LEU A 233 5.89 -17.43 14.95
CA LEU A 233 4.69 -16.65 14.64
C LEU A 233 3.39 -17.38 15.01
N MET A 234 3.32 -18.69 14.77
CA MET A 234 2.16 -19.54 15.07
C MET A 234 1.76 -19.57 16.56
N LYS A 235 2.65 -19.16 17.47
CA LYS A 235 2.33 -19.03 18.90
C LYS A 235 1.26 -17.97 19.16
N ASP A 236 1.09 -17.02 18.26
CA ASP A 236 0.09 -15.95 18.33
C ASP A 236 -0.96 -16.10 17.21
N SER A 237 -1.74 -17.18 17.29
CA SER A 237 -2.72 -17.59 16.26
C SER A 237 -3.89 -16.62 16.05
N ASN A 238 -4.05 -15.63 16.94
CA ASN A 238 -5.09 -14.59 16.81
C ASN A 238 -4.68 -13.46 15.87
N THR A 239 -3.43 -13.44 15.42
CA THR A 239 -2.91 -12.41 14.50
C THR A 239 -2.95 -12.89 13.05
N PHE A 240 -2.99 -11.95 12.11
CA PHE A 240 -2.84 -12.27 10.68
C PHE A 240 -1.54 -13.05 10.43
N GLU A 241 -0.43 -12.60 11.04
CA GLU A 241 0.88 -13.23 10.83
C GLU A 241 0.91 -14.67 11.37
N GLY A 242 0.31 -14.93 12.53
CA GLY A 242 0.20 -16.28 13.08
C GLY A 242 -0.66 -17.22 12.22
N GLN A 243 -1.76 -16.72 11.67
CA GLN A 243 -2.63 -17.49 10.77
C GLN A 243 -1.98 -17.77 9.41
N ALA A 244 -1.30 -16.77 8.83
CA ALA A 244 -0.53 -16.92 7.61
C ALA A 244 0.60 -17.95 7.80
N ALA A 245 1.38 -17.79 8.88
CA ALA A 245 2.44 -18.72 9.24
C ALA A 245 1.94 -20.15 9.43
N ALA A 246 0.75 -20.37 10.02
CA ALA A 246 0.19 -21.71 10.18
C ALA A 246 -0.13 -22.39 8.84
N ARG A 247 -0.68 -21.63 7.87
CA ARG A 247 -0.99 -22.15 6.53
C ARG A 247 0.29 -22.44 5.74
N GLU A 248 1.20 -21.47 5.70
CA GLU A 248 2.47 -21.55 4.95
C GLU A 248 3.38 -22.65 5.56
N TYR A 249 3.43 -22.77 6.90
CA TYR A 249 4.13 -23.86 7.57
C TYR A 249 3.64 -25.23 7.14
N ALA A 250 2.32 -25.45 7.04
CA ALA A 250 1.77 -26.75 6.69
C ALA A 250 2.20 -27.18 5.28
N VAL A 251 2.22 -26.25 4.32
CA VAL A 251 2.67 -26.50 2.95
C VAL A 251 4.18 -26.80 2.92
N LEU A 252 4.98 -25.93 3.53
CA LEU A 252 6.44 -26.03 3.49
C LEU A 252 6.98 -27.26 4.26
N ASN A 253 6.33 -27.62 5.38
CA ASN A 253 6.68 -28.79 6.18
C ASN A 253 6.49 -30.09 5.40
N ASP A 254 5.48 -30.14 4.55
CA ASP A 254 5.18 -31.27 3.64
C ASP A 254 6.06 -31.26 2.37
N ASN A 255 7.08 -30.39 2.34
CA ASN A 255 7.94 -30.18 1.18
C ASN A 255 7.14 -29.80 -0.09
N ARG A 256 6.04 -29.08 0.06
CA ARG A 256 5.25 -28.56 -1.06
C ARG A 256 5.61 -27.10 -1.31
N ASP A 257 5.25 -26.66 -2.51
CA ASP A 257 5.29 -25.27 -2.95
C ASP A 257 3.84 -24.80 -3.08
N ASP A 258 3.53 -23.61 -2.58
CA ASP A 258 2.22 -22.97 -2.77
C ASP A 258 2.13 -22.19 -4.11
N SER A 259 3.25 -22.14 -4.84
CA SER A 259 3.45 -21.45 -6.12
C SER A 259 3.28 -19.93 -6.03
N VAL A 260 3.42 -19.37 -4.83
CA VAL A 260 3.39 -17.93 -4.57
C VAL A 260 4.81 -17.43 -4.35
N VAL A 261 5.21 -16.40 -5.08
CA VAL A 261 6.46 -15.66 -4.81
C VAL A 261 6.13 -14.46 -3.96
N TYR A 262 6.76 -14.36 -2.80
CA TYR A 262 6.37 -13.40 -1.77
C TYR A 262 7.25 -12.14 -1.70
N SER A 263 8.52 -12.25 -2.08
CA SER A 263 9.53 -11.26 -1.69
C SER A 263 10.65 -11.05 -2.70
N ILE A 264 11.05 -12.06 -3.47
CA ILE A 264 12.06 -11.87 -4.53
C ILE A 264 11.33 -11.60 -5.85
N VAL A 265 10.99 -10.34 -6.05
CA VAL A 265 10.31 -9.85 -7.25
C VAL A 265 11.29 -9.29 -8.27
N ASN A 266 10.96 -9.45 -9.56
CA ASN A 266 11.76 -8.94 -10.69
C ASN A 266 11.48 -7.45 -10.98
N ASP A 267 10.38 -6.92 -10.44
CA ASP A 267 9.95 -5.53 -10.57
C ASP A 267 9.68 -4.93 -9.18
N SER A 268 9.66 -3.59 -9.10
CA SER A 268 9.46 -2.83 -7.85
C SER A 268 8.03 -2.88 -7.31
N SER A 269 7.24 -3.89 -7.70
CA SER A 269 5.91 -4.13 -7.16
C SER A 269 6.05 -4.86 -5.82
N PRO A 270 5.65 -4.28 -4.68
CA PRO A 270 5.84 -4.83 -3.33
C PRO A 270 4.98 -6.09 -3.03
N GLY A 271 4.50 -6.80 -4.06
CA GLY A 271 3.40 -7.74 -3.95
C GLY A 271 2.09 -7.04 -3.60
N THR A 272 1.01 -7.80 -3.39
CA THR A 272 -0.24 -7.20 -2.92
C THR A 272 -0.14 -6.91 -1.42
N LEU A 273 -0.47 -5.69 -0.98
CA LEU A 273 -0.48 -5.32 0.46
C LEU A 273 -1.33 -6.31 1.30
N ALA A 274 -2.34 -6.91 0.70
CA ALA A 274 -3.17 -7.95 1.29
C ALA A 274 -2.38 -9.19 1.76
N ALA A 275 -1.29 -9.54 1.08
CA ALA A 275 -0.41 -10.64 1.50
C ALA A 275 0.19 -10.42 2.89
N TRP A 276 0.20 -9.17 3.37
CA TRP A 276 0.74 -8.75 4.66
C TRP A 276 -0.36 -8.41 5.68
N GLY A 277 -1.63 -8.73 5.39
CA GLY A 277 -2.77 -8.38 6.25
C GLY A 277 -3.01 -6.87 6.31
N ILE A 278 -2.51 -6.15 5.31
CA ILE A 278 -2.70 -4.71 5.17
C ILE A 278 -3.87 -4.54 4.20
N GLU A 279 -5.01 -4.12 4.75
CA GLU A 279 -6.16 -3.81 3.92
C GLU A 279 -5.91 -2.53 3.14
N ALA A 280 -5.98 -2.62 1.81
CA ALA A 280 -6.08 -1.43 0.98
C ALA A 280 -7.34 -0.63 1.39
N PRO A 281 -7.31 0.71 1.35
CA PRO A 281 -8.49 1.52 1.63
C PRO A 281 -9.66 1.07 0.73
N ARG A 282 -10.69 0.45 1.32
CA ARG A 282 -11.91 0.06 0.61
C ARG A 282 -12.98 1.11 0.82
N PRO A 283 -13.79 1.44 -0.20
CA PRO A 283 -15.02 2.19 0.02
C PRO A 283 -15.85 1.42 1.04
N GLN A 284 -16.10 2.00 2.22
CA GLN A 284 -17.14 1.47 3.08
C GLN A 284 -18.45 1.74 2.33
N ARG A 285 -19.25 0.69 2.07
CA ARG A 285 -20.63 0.93 1.62
C ARG A 285 -21.23 1.93 2.61
N PRO A 286 -21.82 3.05 2.13
CA PRO A 286 -22.57 3.92 3.03
C PRO A 286 -23.53 3.02 3.81
N ALA A 287 -23.59 3.20 5.14
CA ALA A 287 -24.67 2.61 5.90
C ALA A 287 -25.98 2.98 5.18
N GLU A 288 -26.82 1.98 4.89
CA GLU A 288 -28.14 2.23 4.31
C GLU A 288 -28.85 3.28 5.16
N GLY A 289 -29.02 4.49 4.62
CA GLY A 289 -29.73 5.58 5.29
C GLY A 289 -28.99 6.91 5.46
N THR A 290 -27.68 7.01 5.18
CA THR A 290 -26.98 8.31 5.30
C THR A 290 -26.86 9.00 3.94
N SER A 291 -27.82 9.88 3.62
CA SER A 291 -27.72 10.80 2.48
C SER A 291 -26.57 11.79 2.69
N VAL A 292 -25.57 11.77 1.81
CA VAL A 292 -24.55 12.82 1.73
C VAL A 292 -25.23 14.10 1.21
N PRO A 293 -25.04 15.28 1.84
CA PRO A 293 -25.55 16.53 1.29
C PRO A 293 -24.88 16.81 -0.05
N GLN A 294 -25.64 16.76 -1.14
CA GLN A 294 -25.22 17.28 -2.43
C GLN A 294 -25.10 18.80 -2.31
N SER A 295 -23.91 19.30 -2.01
CA SER A 295 -23.59 20.70 -2.26
C SER A 295 -22.12 20.84 -2.60
N GLN A 296 -21.90 21.37 -3.80
CA GLN A 296 -20.64 21.83 -4.39
C GLN A 296 -19.73 20.76 -5.03
N ILE A 297 -20.27 20.08 -6.05
CA ILE A 297 -19.45 19.70 -7.22
C ILE A 297 -19.54 20.88 -8.20
N PRO A 298 -18.45 21.59 -8.52
CA PRO A 298 -18.47 22.59 -9.58
C PRO A 298 -18.79 21.90 -10.92
N GLN A 299 -19.92 22.24 -11.53
CA GLN A 299 -20.25 21.80 -12.88
C GLN A 299 -19.28 22.45 -13.87
N ILE A 300 -18.38 21.64 -14.44
CA ILE A 300 -17.57 22.07 -15.58
C ILE A 300 -18.50 22.06 -16.80
N SER A 301 -18.93 23.25 -17.20
CA SER A 301 -19.67 23.48 -18.44
C SER A 301 -18.78 23.19 -19.66
N SER A 302 -19.14 22.20 -20.47
CA SER A 302 -18.57 22.02 -21.81
C SER A 302 -19.08 23.12 -22.75
N PRO A 303 -18.22 23.81 -23.54
CA PRO A 303 -18.70 24.65 -24.61
C PRO A 303 -19.15 23.80 -25.82
N LYS A 304 -20.24 24.29 -26.42
CA LYS A 304 -21.00 23.79 -27.56
C LYS A 304 -20.15 23.38 -28.77
N GLY A 305 -20.59 22.30 -29.41
CA GLY A 305 -20.07 21.82 -30.68
C GLY A 305 -20.36 22.74 -31.87
N THR A 306 -19.54 22.56 -32.90
CA THR A 306 -19.80 22.97 -34.27
C THR A 306 -19.94 21.69 -35.09
N ALA A 307 -21.03 21.59 -35.85
CA ALA A 307 -21.45 20.39 -36.55
C ALA A 307 -20.74 20.21 -37.91
N ALA A 308 -20.39 18.95 -38.19
CA ALA A 308 -20.45 18.21 -39.47
C ALA A 308 -19.47 18.61 -40.61
N PRO A 309 -19.13 17.70 -41.56
CA PRO A 309 -20.09 16.91 -42.32
C PRO A 309 -19.90 15.39 -42.30
N SER A 310 -21.04 14.73 -42.41
CA SER A 310 -21.26 13.32 -42.69
C SER A 310 -20.62 12.89 -44.01
N ALA A 311 -19.99 11.72 -44.02
CA ALA A 311 -19.64 11.00 -45.25
C ALA A 311 -20.24 9.59 -45.19
N THR A 312 -20.98 9.26 -46.25
CA THR A 312 -21.70 8.03 -46.57
C THR A 312 -20.76 6.81 -46.68
N PRO A 313 -21.24 5.56 -46.49
CA PRO A 313 -20.39 4.37 -46.55
C PRO A 313 -20.11 3.99 -48.01
N GLY A 314 -18.83 3.85 -48.35
CA GLY A 314 -18.37 3.32 -49.65
C GLY A 314 -17.58 2.04 -49.44
N ASP A 315 -17.98 1.00 -50.17
CA ASP A 315 -17.46 -0.36 -50.16
C ASP A 315 -15.94 -0.49 -50.45
N GLY A 316 -15.37 -1.56 -49.88
CA GLY A 316 -14.34 -2.35 -50.56
C GLY A 316 -12.88 -1.95 -50.33
N GLY A 317 -12.29 -2.38 -49.22
CA GLY A 317 -10.84 -2.38 -49.05
C GLY A 317 -10.42 -3.25 -47.86
N ALA A 318 -9.67 -4.32 -48.14
CA ALA A 318 -9.27 -5.34 -47.18
C ALA A 318 -8.57 -4.76 -45.94
N TYR A 319 -9.28 -4.72 -44.80
CA TYR A 319 -8.67 -4.50 -43.50
C TYR A 319 -7.87 -5.75 -43.11
N ARG A 320 -6.54 -5.62 -43.16
CA ARG A 320 -5.63 -6.50 -42.42
C ARG A 320 -6.11 -6.55 -40.97
N LYS A 321 -6.41 -7.75 -40.46
CA LYS A 321 -6.64 -8.01 -39.03
C LYS A 321 -5.54 -7.33 -38.24
N ALA A 322 -5.91 -6.38 -37.37
CA ALA A 322 -5.02 -5.92 -36.32
C ALA A 322 -4.62 -7.14 -35.47
N PRO A 323 -3.34 -7.30 -35.09
CA PRO A 323 -2.94 -8.39 -34.21
C PRO A 323 -3.70 -8.25 -32.90
N SER A 324 -4.28 -9.37 -32.45
CA SER A 324 -4.98 -9.49 -31.19
C SER A 324 -4.09 -8.99 -30.05
N VAL A 325 -4.63 -8.08 -29.24
CA VAL A 325 -4.06 -7.62 -27.97
C VAL A 325 -3.65 -8.84 -27.13
N PRO A 326 -2.41 -8.93 -26.64
CA PRO A 326 -2.05 -9.96 -25.67
C PRO A 326 -2.88 -9.75 -24.41
N LYS A 327 -3.82 -10.65 -24.15
CA LYS A 327 -4.41 -10.82 -22.82
C LYS A 327 -3.28 -11.24 -21.89
N ARG A 328 -2.88 -10.36 -20.96
CA ARG A 328 -2.12 -10.77 -19.78
C ARG A 328 -3.15 -10.95 -18.66
N TRP A 329 -3.10 -12.11 -18.00
CA TRP A 329 -3.83 -12.50 -16.79
C TRP A 329 -5.28 -13.03 -17.01
N ASP A 330 -5.37 -14.35 -17.23
CA ASP A 330 -6.43 -15.20 -16.65
C ASP A 330 -5.82 -15.91 -15.42
#